data_AF-A0A7C6DVA7-F1
#
_entry.id   AF-A0A7C6DVA7-F1
#
_cell.length_a   1.000
_cell.length_b   1.000
_cell.length_c   1.000
_cell.angle_alpha   90.00
_cell.angle_beta   90.00
_cell.angle_gamma   90.00
#
_symmetry.space_group_name_H-M   'P 1'
#
loop_
_entity.id
_entity.type
_entity.pdbx_description
1 polymer ?
#
loop_
_entity_poly.entity_id
_entity_poly.type
_entity_poly.pdbx_seq_one_letter_code
_entity_poly.pdbx_strand_id
1 'polypeptide(L)'
;MKKFMFLGLIVTLLLIVGLLPATTVGAKQSNASPTLEKITFIHYLKGQEPSKPVWDDTVTDYRFIAGGIKWFNTISYSISTVGMPDYLSTDWVKSTLEASSETWDNAVEKEFFGAELFSPPSLTDEPLISGDGKNTVGWSSLDPRIIAVTTIWYNPATKQIVEFDIIFNTYYQWGNADENPSVMDLQNIATHEFGHNGLADLTSPKDAELTMYYASTFGETKKRTLGAGDILGIKALYEAK
;
A
#
# COMPACT_ATOMS: atom_id res chain seq x y z
N MET A 1 -84.20 71.34 13.22
CA MET A 1 -83.60 70.14 13.85
C MET A 1 -83.78 68.94 12.94
N LYS A 2 -82.78 68.62 12.11
CA LYS A 2 -82.70 67.35 11.36
C LYS A 2 -81.21 67.00 11.28
N LYS A 3 -80.80 65.96 12.01
CA LYS A 3 -79.49 65.31 11.87
C LYS A 3 -79.65 64.23 10.80
N PHE A 4 -78.81 64.24 9.78
CA PHE A 4 -78.59 63.06 8.93
C PHE A 4 -77.11 62.72 8.96
N MET A 5 -76.87 61.47 9.33
CA MET A 5 -75.60 60.78 9.42
C MET A 5 -75.02 60.59 8.02
N PHE A 6 -73.70 60.76 7.87
CA PHE A 6 -72.95 60.11 6.81
C PHE A 6 -71.93 59.16 7.42
N LEU A 7 -72.03 57.92 6.98
CA LEU A 7 -71.29 56.73 7.36
C LEU A 7 -69.87 56.82 6.78
N GLY A 8 -68.86 56.86 7.64
CA GLY A 8 -67.45 56.82 7.23
C GLY A 8 -67.04 55.39 6.86
N LEU A 9 -66.60 55.21 5.62
CA LEU A 9 -66.10 53.96 5.06
C LEU A 9 -64.75 53.61 5.71
N ILE A 10 -64.69 52.43 6.31
CA ILE A 10 -63.48 51.79 6.87
C ILE A 10 -62.60 51.33 5.71
N VAL A 11 -61.37 51.83 5.62
CA VAL A 11 -60.31 51.28 4.75
C VAL A 11 -59.32 50.54 5.63
N THR A 12 -59.46 49.22 5.68
CA THR A 12 -58.52 48.31 6.34
C THR A 12 -57.33 48.09 5.41
N LEU A 13 -56.14 48.52 5.83
CA LEU A 13 -54.89 48.31 5.11
C LEU A 13 -54.46 46.83 5.24
N LEU A 14 -54.63 46.05 4.17
CA LEU A 14 -54.15 44.68 4.07
C LEU A 14 -52.64 44.67 3.78
N LEU A 15 -51.85 44.25 4.78
CA LEU A 15 -50.44 43.88 4.64
C LEU A 15 -50.34 42.61 3.79
N ILE A 16 -49.83 42.72 2.57
CA ILE A 16 -49.40 41.58 1.76
C ILE A 16 -47.95 41.29 2.14
N VAL A 17 -47.74 40.37 3.08
CA VAL A 17 -46.43 39.75 3.30
C VAL A 17 -46.26 38.70 2.19
N GLY A 18 -45.42 39.01 1.21
CA GLY A 18 -45.03 38.04 0.19
C GLY A 18 -44.21 36.92 0.82
N LEU A 19 -44.77 35.72 0.93
CA LEU A 19 -43.98 34.51 1.15
C LEU A 19 -43.20 34.22 -0.14
N LEU A 20 -41.89 34.47 -0.10
CA LEU A 20 -40.98 33.84 -1.05
C LEU A 20 -40.84 32.36 -0.66
N PRO A 21 -40.99 31.40 -1.58
CA PRO A 21 -40.67 30.02 -1.30
C PRO A 21 -39.16 29.92 -1.07
N ALA A 22 -38.77 29.65 0.18
CA ALA A 22 -37.42 29.20 0.50
C ALA A 22 -37.20 27.86 -0.21
N THR A 23 -36.51 27.89 -1.35
CA THR A 23 -35.97 26.68 -1.95
C THR A 23 -34.84 26.22 -1.03
N THR A 24 -35.14 25.24 -0.19
CA THR A 24 -34.11 24.44 0.46
C THR A 24 -33.36 23.72 -0.65
N VAL A 25 -32.22 24.28 -1.06
CA VAL A 25 -31.21 23.52 -1.78
C VAL A 25 -30.72 22.46 -0.78
N GLY A 26 -31.38 21.31 -0.80
CA GLY A 26 -30.88 20.12 -0.13
C GLY A 26 -29.50 19.86 -0.71
N ALA A 27 -28.46 20.12 0.09
CA ALA A 27 -27.13 19.62 -0.17
C ALA A 27 -27.27 18.10 -0.31
N LYS A 28 -27.24 17.62 -1.55
CA LYS A 28 -27.20 16.20 -1.86
C LYS A 28 -25.84 15.74 -1.39
N GLN A 29 -25.76 15.29 -0.14
CA GLN A 29 -24.60 14.60 0.40
C GLN A 29 -24.41 13.37 -0.50
N SER A 30 -23.48 13.46 -1.44
CA SER A 30 -23.20 12.36 -2.36
C SER A 30 -22.59 11.24 -1.53
N ASN A 31 -23.41 10.24 -1.20
CA ASN A 31 -22.95 8.93 -0.72
C ASN A 31 -22.28 8.13 -1.85
N ALA A 32 -21.44 8.79 -2.66
CA ALA A 32 -20.55 8.06 -3.55
C ALA A 32 -19.50 7.42 -2.64
N SER A 33 -19.47 6.08 -2.58
CA SER A 33 -18.35 5.37 -1.97
C SER A 33 -17.05 5.96 -2.51
N PRO A 34 -16.05 6.26 -1.66
CA PRO A 34 -14.78 6.77 -2.15
C PRO A 34 -14.27 5.86 -3.25
N THR A 35 -13.99 6.42 -4.43
CA THR A 35 -13.41 5.65 -5.52
C THR A 35 -11.99 5.29 -5.10
N LEU A 36 -11.75 4.01 -4.84
CA LEU A 36 -10.41 3.51 -4.57
C LEU A 36 -9.58 3.60 -5.85
N GLU A 37 -8.31 3.98 -5.70
CA GLU A 37 -7.30 3.95 -6.76
C GLU A 37 -6.34 2.79 -6.51
N LYS A 38 -5.64 2.36 -7.56
CA LYS A 38 -4.74 1.21 -7.54
C LYS A 38 -3.36 1.57 -8.10
N ILE A 39 -2.32 1.06 -7.47
CA ILE A 39 -0.93 1.10 -7.96
C ILE A 39 -0.43 -0.33 -8.06
N THR A 40 0.27 -0.68 -9.15
CA THR A 40 0.89 -1.99 -9.32
C THR A 40 2.38 -1.81 -9.58
N PHE A 41 3.18 -2.47 -8.75
CA PHE A 41 4.63 -2.59 -8.86
C PHE A 41 4.97 -3.94 -9.48
N ILE A 42 5.96 -3.96 -10.36
CA ILE A 42 6.42 -5.16 -11.05
C ILE A 42 7.91 -5.28 -10.79
N HIS A 43 8.30 -6.30 -10.04
CA HIS A 43 9.70 -6.56 -9.75
C HIS A 43 10.30 -7.38 -10.89
N TYR A 44 11.35 -6.86 -11.51
CA TYR A 44 11.97 -7.48 -12.69
C TYR A 44 13.22 -8.27 -12.34
N LEU A 45 13.47 -9.34 -13.11
CA LEU A 45 14.79 -9.96 -13.16
C LEU A 45 15.79 -8.97 -13.76
N LYS A 46 16.88 -8.71 -13.02
CA LYS A 46 17.93 -7.79 -13.41
C LYS A 46 18.57 -8.22 -14.75
N GLY A 47 18.62 -7.29 -15.70
CA GLY A 47 19.34 -7.44 -16.96
C GLY A 47 20.86 -7.25 -16.80
N GLN A 48 21.60 -7.35 -17.91
CA GLN A 48 23.03 -7.00 -17.96
C GLN A 48 23.18 -5.47 -18.00
N GLU A 49 23.41 -4.82 -16.86
CA GLU A 49 23.69 -3.38 -16.81
C GLU A 49 25.18 -3.08 -17.08
N PRO A 50 25.53 -2.07 -17.89
CA PRO A 50 26.91 -1.68 -18.14
C PRO A 50 27.56 -1.04 -16.90
N SER A 51 28.74 -1.56 -16.53
CA SER A 51 29.68 -1.12 -15.48
C SER A 51 29.10 -0.64 -14.14
N LYS A 52 29.34 -1.48 -13.11
CA LYS A 52 28.99 -1.29 -11.70
C LYS A 52 29.36 0.13 -11.19
N PRO A 53 28.41 0.92 -10.67
CA PRO A 53 28.76 2.01 -9.76
C PRO A 53 29.46 1.44 -8.51
N VAL A 54 30.22 2.29 -7.83
CA VAL A 54 30.84 1.94 -6.54
C VAL A 54 29.72 1.64 -5.55
N TRP A 55 29.77 0.46 -4.92
CA TRP A 55 28.80 -0.02 -3.94
C TRP A 55 28.72 0.95 -2.75
N ASP A 56 27.50 1.33 -2.36
CA ASP A 56 27.24 2.18 -1.21
C ASP A 56 25.82 1.91 -0.67
N ASP A 57 25.73 1.28 0.50
CA ASP A 57 24.46 1.04 1.23
C ASP A 57 24.06 2.24 2.12
N THR A 58 24.92 3.26 2.18
CA THR A 58 24.66 4.53 2.88
C THR A 58 23.88 5.53 2.03
N VAL A 59 23.54 5.15 0.79
CA VAL A 59 22.69 5.96 -0.11
C VAL A 59 21.35 6.24 0.58
N THR A 60 21.02 7.51 0.69
CA THR A 60 19.86 8.00 1.44
C THR A 60 18.62 8.24 0.56
N ASP A 61 18.65 7.82 -0.70
CA ASP A 61 17.56 8.03 -1.65
C ASP A 61 16.34 7.18 -1.26
N TYR A 62 15.16 7.79 -1.29
CA TYR A 62 13.87 7.11 -1.14
C TYR A 62 12.79 7.86 -1.90
N ARG A 63 11.66 7.18 -2.17
CA ARG A 63 10.52 7.78 -2.86
C ARG A 63 9.21 7.24 -2.30
N PHE A 64 8.26 8.13 -2.02
CA PHE A 64 6.92 7.73 -1.60
C PHE A 64 6.02 7.38 -2.79
N ILE A 65 5.09 6.45 -2.56
CA ILE A 65 4.02 6.15 -3.50
C ILE A 65 2.87 7.16 -3.36
N ALA A 66 2.23 7.54 -4.48
CA ALA A 66 1.05 8.42 -4.56
C ALA A 66 1.02 9.65 -3.62
N GLY A 67 2.19 10.26 -3.40
CA GLY A 67 2.34 11.43 -2.53
C GLY A 67 2.27 11.12 -1.03
N GLY A 68 2.76 9.95 -0.61
CA GLY A 68 2.85 9.56 0.81
C GLY A 68 1.59 8.91 1.35
N ILE A 69 0.91 8.09 0.54
CA ILE A 69 -0.16 7.23 1.08
C ILE A 69 0.43 6.23 2.07
N LYS A 70 -0.35 5.91 3.12
CA LYS A 70 0.13 5.04 4.19
C LYS A 70 -0.99 4.28 4.88
N TRP A 71 -0.61 3.28 5.66
CA TRP A 71 -1.51 2.60 6.58
C TRP A 71 -1.74 3.44 7.84
N PHE A 72 -2.95 3.38 8.39
CA PHE A 72 -3.28 4.07 9.67
C PHE A 72 -3.47 3.11 10.84
N ASN A 73 -3.45 1.81 10.56
CA ASN A 73 -3.53 0.74 11.55
C ASN A 73 -2.44 -0.28 11.23
N THR A 74 -2.15 -1.15 12.19
CA THR A 74 -1.31 -2.33 11.96
C THR A 74 -1.83 -3.15 10.78
N ILE A 75 -0.91 -3.60 9.94
CA ILE A 75 -1.15 -4.31 8.70
C ILE A 75 -1.25 -5.81 9.02
N SER A 76 -2.47 -6.35 8.97
CA SER A 76 -2.67 -7.81 8.99
C SER A 76 -2.67 -8.36 7.58
N TYR A 77 -2.09 -9.55 7.37
CA TYR A 77 -2.13 -10.24 6.08
C TYR A 77 -2.17 -11.76 6.25
N SER A 78 -2.54 -12.44 5.16
CA SER A 78 -2.55 -13.90 5.09
C SER A 78 -1.66 -14.40 3.95
N ILE A 79 -1.07 -15.58 4.15
CA ILE A 79 -0.29 -16.28 3.14
C ILE A 79 -1.19 -17.37 2.56
N SER A 80 -1.54 -17.22 1.28
CA SER A 80 -2.28 -18.22 0.54
C SER A 80 -1.37 -19.38 0.17
N THR A 81 -1.76 -20.58 0.59
CA THR A 81 -1.09 -21.83 0.20
C THR A 81 -1.48 -22.29 -1.20
N VAL A 82 -2.49 -21.64 -1.82
CA VAL A 82 -2.93 -21.96 -3.18
C VAL A 82 -1.87 -21.51 -4.19
N GLY A 83 -1.45 -22.44 -5.05
CA GLY A 83 -0.44 -22.17 -6.08
C GLY A 83 1.00 -22.10 -5.55
N MET A 84 1.21 -22.22 -4.22
CA MET A 84 2.53 -22.31 -3.63
C MET A 84 3.24 -23.58 -4.15
N PRO A 85 4.50 -23.50 -4.61
CA PRO A 85 5.22 -24.69 -5.07
C PRO A 85 5.35 -25.77 -4.00
N ASP A 86 4.97 -27.01 -4.32
CA ASP A 86 4.92 -28.14 -3.38
C ASP A 86 6.25 -28.50 -2.69
N TYR A 87 7.39 -28.05 -3.25
CA TYR A 87 8.70 -28.28 -2.64
C TYR A 87 9.02 -27.30 -1.51
N LEU A 88 8.23 -26.24 -1.32
CA LEU A 88 8.40 -25.28 -0.25
C LEU A 88 7.67 -25.77 1.01
N SER A 89 8.40 -25.81 2.13
CA SER A 89 7.77 -26.04 3.44
C SER A 89 6.93 -24.83 3.82
N THR A 90 5.65 -25.04 4.12
CA THR A 90 4.72 -23.99 4.57
C THR A 90 5.25 -23.24 5.80
N ASP A 91 5.85 -23.97 6.76
CA ASP A 91 6.40 -23.36 7.97
C ASP A 91 7.61 -22.46 7.66
N TRP A 92 8.47 -22.90 6.74
CA TRP A 92 9.61 -22.11 6.29
C TRP A 92 9.17 -20.86 5.51
N VAL A 93 8.18 -21.00 4.63
CA VAL A 93 7.59 -19.86 3.91
C VAL A 93 6.99 -18.86 4.88
N LYS A 94 6.20 -19.34 5.85
CA LYS A 94 5.58 -18.49 6.86
C LYS A 94 6.62 -17.70 7.64
N SER A 95 7.64 -18.36 8.19
CA SER A 95 8.68 -17.68 8.98
C SER A 95 9.53 -16.74 8.12
N THR A 96 9.77 -17.09 6.85
CA THR A 96 10.51 -16.23 5.91
C THR A 96 9.74 -14.95 5.59
N LEU A 97 8.43 -15.06 5.33
CA LEU A 97 7.59 -13.90 5.03
C LEU A 97 7.35 -13.03 6.28
N GLU A 98 7.23 -13.63 7.46
CA GLU A 98 7.17 -12.92 8.75
C GLU A 98 8.47 -12.13 9.00
N ALA A 99 9.64 -12.77 8.85
CA ALA A 99 10.93 -12.08 8.99
C ALA A 99 11.11 -10.93 7.97
N SER A 100 10.53 -11.07 6.78
CA SER A 100 10.56 -10.04 5.73
C SER A 100 9.75 -8.80 6.11
N SER A 101 8.55 -8.98 6.68
CA SER A 101 7.74 -7.85 7.18
C SER A 101 8.32 -7.25 8.47
N GLU A 102 8.82 -8.10 9.38
CA GLU A 102 9.46 -7.65 10.63
C GLU A 102 10.71 -6.78 10.38
N THR A 103 11.38 -6.97 9.24
CA THR A 103 12.49 -6.12 8.82
C THR A 103 12.07 -4.64 8.72
N TRP A 104 10.83 -4.37 8.29
CA TRP A 104 10.25 -3.02 8.27
C TRP A 104 9.74 -2.57 9.64
N ASP A 105 9.18 -3.47 10.44
CA ASP A 105 8.77 -3.16 11.82
C ASP A 105 9.94 -2.67 12.67
N ASN A 106 11.10 -3.29 12.53
CA ASN A 106 12.32 -2.92 13.24
C ASN A 106 12.88 -1.54 12.85
N ALA A 107 12.43 -0.98 11.72
CA ALA A 107 12.85 0.33 11.25
C ALA A 107 11.95 1.47 11.74
N VAL A 108 10.78 1.18 12.34
CA VAL A 108 9.83 2.17 12.85
C VAL A 108 9.61 2.02 14.35
N GLU A 109 9.35 3.13 15.04
CA GLU A 109 9.07 3.12 16.47
C GLU A 109 7.69 2.51 16.78
N LYS A 110 7.68 1.55 17.71
CA LYS A 110 6.46 0.84 18.15
C LYS A 110 5.36 1.76 18.69
N GLU A 111 5.72 2.94 19.20
CA GLU A 111 4.78 3.91 19.75
C GLU A 111 3.77 4.43 18.71
N PHE A 112 4.13 4.49 17.41
CA PHE A 112 3.24 4.98 16.36
C PHE A 112 2.10 4.02 16.03
N PHE A 113 2.34 2.71 16.18
CA PHE A 113 1.35 1.67 15.90
C PHE A 113 0.80 1.00 17.16
N GLY A 114 1.27 1.41 18.34
CA GLY A 114 0.98 0.76 19.62
C GLY A 114 1.64 -0.62 19.80
N ALA A 115 2.14 -1.26 18.73
CA ALA A 115 2.90 -2.50 18.77
C ALA A 115 3.86 -2.64 17.57
N GLU A 116 3.32 -2.89 16.38
CA GLU A 116 4.04 -3.33 15.17
C GLU A 116 3.36 -2.73 13.93
N LEU A 117 4.11 -2.44 12.86
CA LEU A 117 3.55 -1.97 11.59
C LEU A 117 2.84 -3.14 10.87
N PHE A 118 3.42 -4.33 10.84
CA PHE A 118 2.80 -5.58 10.40
C PHE A 118 2.47 -6.48 11.59
N SER A 119 1.35 -7.21 11.51
CA SER A 119 1.09 -8.33 12.42
C SER A 119 1.71 -9.61 11.88
N PRO A 120 2.03 -10.60 12.74
CA PRO A 120 2.43 -11.93 12.30
C PRO A 120 1.43 -12.52 11.30
N PRO A 121 1.91 -13.15 10.20
CA PRO A 121 1.02 -13.67 9.17
C PRO A 121 0.17 -14.83 9.66
N SER A 122 -1.02 -14.93 9.05
CA SER A 122 -1.85 -16.13 9.10
C SER A 122 -1.67 -16.96 7.82
N LEU A 123 -2.02 -18.25 7.87
CA LEU A 123 -2.10 -19.10 6.68
C LEU A 123 -3.56 -19.19 6.21
N THR A 124 -3.76 -19.32 4.91
CA THR A 124 -5.07 -19.61 4.32
C THR A 124 -4.96 -20.60 3.16
N ASP A 125 -6.02 -21.38 2.95
CA ASP A 125 -6.25 -22.25 1.81
C ASP A 125 -7.17 -21.59 0.75
N GLU A 126 -7.59 -20.35 0.97
CA GLU A 126 -8.30 -19.55 -0.02
C GLU A 126 -7.31 -18.96 -1.03
N PRO A 127 -7.69 -18.84 -2.32
CA PRO A 127 -6.84 -18.20 -3.32
C PRO A 127 -6.72 -16.69 -3.05
N LEU A 128 -5.62 -16.10 -3.51
CA LEU A 128 -5.48 -14.64 -3.58
C LEU A 128 -6.50 -14.08 -4.58
N ILE A 129 -7.32 -13.12 -4.13
CA ILE A 129 -8.32 -12.43 -4.94
C ILE A 129 -8.00 -10.94 -4.94
N SER A 130 -7.65 -10.42 -6.11
CA SER A 130 -7.22 -9.03 -6.26
C SER A 130 -8.37 -8.04 -6.05
N GLY A 131 -8.23 -7.12 -5.10
CA GLY A 131 -9.22 -6.07 -4.81
C GLY A 131 -10.39 -6.55 -3.95
N ASP A 132 -10.19 -7.55 -3.09
CA ASP A 132 -11.24 -8.13 -2.22
C ASP A 132 -11.30 -7.50 -0.81
N GLY A 133 -10.46 -6.50 -0.55
CA GLY A 133 -10.34 -5.82 0.73
C GLY A 133 -9.49 -6.57 1.76
N LYS A 134 -8.76 -7.62 1.38
CA LYS A 134 -7.86 -8.36 2.27
C LYS A 134 -6.44 -8.31 1.75
N ASN A 135 -5.51 -8.23 2.69
CA ASN A 135 -4.11 -8.33 2.34
C ASN A 135 -3.68 -9.79 2.17
N THR A 136 -3.23 -10.14 0.97
CA THR A 136 -2.86 -11.53 0.67
C THR A 136 -1.50 -11.62 -0.01
N VAL A 137 -0.69 -12.57 0.44
CA VAL A 137 0.57 -12.96 -0.20
C VAL A 137 0.40 -14.35 -0.77
N GLY A 138 0.72 -14.55 -2.05
CA GLY A 138 0.50 -15.83 -2.71
C GLY A 138 1.40 -16.05 -3.92
N TRP A 139 1.10 -17.11 -4.67
CA TRP A 139 1.86 -17.53 -5.84
C TRP A 139 0.97 -17.68 -7.06
N SER A 140 1.48 -17.28 -8.22
CA SER A 140 0.79 -17.51 -9.50
C SER A 140 1.80 -17.55 -10.65
N SER A 141 1.38 -18.11 -11.79
CA SER A 141 2.19 -18.07 -13.01
C SER A 141 2.14 -16.68 -13.61
N LEU A 142 3.30 -16.02 -13.73
CA LEU A 142 3.46 -14.73 -14.38
C LEU A 142 4.45 -14.82 -15.56
N ASP A 143 4.59 -13.74 -16.32
CA ASP A 143 5.60 -13.64 -17.38
C ASP A 143 7.01 -13.93 -16.78
N PRO A 144 7.85 -14.74 -17.45
CA PRO A 144 9.20 -15.08 -16.96
C PRO A 144 10.10 -13.89 -16.63
N ARG A 145 9.85 -12.68 -17.16
CA ARG A 145 10.62 -11.48 -16.83
C ARG A 145 10.25 -10.86 -15.48
N ILE A 146 9.12 -11.26 -14.91
CA ILE A 146 8.53 -10.72 -13.68
C ILE A 146 8.81 -11.70 -12.54
N ILE A 147 9.52 -11.25 -11.51
CA ILE A 147 9.80 -12.04 -10.30
C ILE A 147 8.59 -12.03 -9.37
N ALA A 148 8.06 -10.84 -9.10
CA ALA A 148 6.92 -10.63 -8.22
C ALA A 148 6.11 -9.40 -8.64
N VAL A 149 4.89 -9.31 -8.15
CA VAL A 149 4.00 -8.17 -8.37
C VAL A 149 3.39 -7.79 -7.02
N THR A 150 3.50 -6.52 -6.67
CA THR A 150 2.76 -5.94 -5.54
C THR A 150 1.69 -5.00 -6.05
N THR A 151 0.46 -5.15 -5.59
CA THR A 151 -0.64 -4.23 -5.90
C THR A 151 -1.15 -3.58 -4.63
N ILE A 152 -1.37 -2.27 -4.67
CA ILE A 152 -1.84 -1.46 -3.54
C ILE A 152 -3.15 -0.78 -3.93
N TRP A 153 -4.15 -0.82 -3.06
CA TRP A 153 -5.37 -0.03 -3.18
C TRP A 153 -5.43 1.01 -2.07
N TYR A 154 -5.86 2.20 -2.44
CA TYR A 154 -5.91 3.31 -1.51
C TYR A 154 -7.06 4.25 -1.81
N ASN A 155 -7.47 4.99 -0.79
CA ASN A 155 -8.41 6.09 -0.92
C ASN A 155 -7.61 7.38 -1.20
N PRO A 156 -7.72 7.99 -2.40
CA PRO A 156 -6.93 9.17 -2.75
C PRO A 156 -7.30 10.41 -1.92
N ALA A 157 -8.55 10.48 -1.43
CA ALA A 157 -9.02 11.59 -0.62
C ALA A 157 -8.46 11.56 0.81
N THR A 158 -8.34 10.38 1.42
CA THR A 158 -7.81 10.22 2.78
C THR A 158 -6.32 9.86 2.82
N LYS A 159 -5.72 9.54 1.67
CA LYS A 159 -4.35 9.02 1.55
C LYS A 159 -4.11 7.71 2.32
N GLN A 160 -5.19 6.98 2.59
CA GLN A 160 -5.14 5.72 3.32
C GLN A 160 -4.97 4.55 2.37
N ILE A 161 -3.97 3.70 2.61
CA ILE A 161 -3.90 2.36 2.02
C ILE A 161 -4.93 1.46 2.72
N VAL A 162 -5.68 0.70 1.93
CA VAL A 162 -6.75 -0.19 2.43
C VAL A 162 -6.51 -1.66 2.10
N GLU A 163 -5.66 -1.95 1.12
CA GLU A 163 -5.36 -3.31 0.67
C GLU A 163 -3.99 -3.38 0.00
N PHE A 164 -3.28 -4.49 0.17
CA PHE A 164 -2.15 -4.89 -0.63
C PHE A 164 -2.23 -6.37 -1.02
N ASP A 165 -1.76 -6.70 -2.22
CA ASP A 165 -1.54 -8.08 -2.65
C ASP A 165 -0.13 -8.27 -3.15
N ILE A 166 0.53 -9.37 -2.77
CA ILE A 166 1.83 -9.78 -3.30
C ILE A 166 1.70 -11.12 -3.99
N ILE A 167 2.13 -11.19 -5.26
CA ILE A 167 2.18 -12.42 -6.05
C ILE A 167 3.64 -12.73 -6.39
N PHE A 168 4.13 -13.87 -5.92
CA PHE A 168 5.42 -14.44 -6.35
C PHE A 168 5.23 -15.32 -7.58
N ASN A 169 6.10 -15.17 -8.59
CA ASN A 169 5.99 -15.91 -9.83
C ASN A 169 6.42 -17.38 -9.67
N THR A 170 5.53 -18.33 -10.00
CA THR A 170 5.84 -19.77 -9.97
C THR A 170 6.80 -20.23 -11.06
N TYR A 171 7.16 -19.37 -12.01
CA TYR A 171 8.21 -19.64 -13.00
C TYR A 171 9.59 -19.88 -12.35
N TYR A 172 9.88 -19.20 -11.23
CA TYR A 172 11.17 -19.29 -10.56
C TYR A 172 11.22 -20.44 -9.55
N GLN A 173 12.41 -21.01 -9.40
CA GLN A 173 12.72 -21.82 -8.23
C GLN A 173 13.00 -20.88 -7.07
N TRP A 174 12.21 -20.98 -6.00
CA TRP A 174 12.33 -20.19 -4.78
C TRP A 174 13.11 -20.96 -3.71
N GLY A 175 13.78 -20.24 -2.81
CA GLY A 175 14.46 -20.87 -1.68
C GLY A 175 15.29 -19.88 -0.88
N ASN A 176 16.23 -20.43 -0.11
CA ASN A 176 17.28 -19.68 0.58
C ASN A 176 18.53 -19.65 -0.32
N ALA A 177 18.91 -18.48 -0.80
CA ALA A 177 20.08 -18.32 -1.67
C ALA A 177 21.43 -18.63 -1.00
N ASP A 178 21.52 -18.58 0.34
CA ASP A 178 22.73 -19.00 1.05
C ASP A 178 22.93 -20.53 0.99
N GLU A 179 21.84 -21.29 0.85
CA GLU A 179 21.87 -22.74 0.69
C GLU A 179 22.01 -23.15 -0.78
N ASN A 180 21.35 -22.42 -1.69
CA ASN A 180 21.44 -22.64 -3.12
C ASN A 180 21.42 -21.31 -3.90
N PRO A 181 22.57 -20.82 -4.40
CA PRO A 181 22.64 -19.53 -5.09
C PRO A 181 21.94 -19.52 -6.47
N SER A 182 21.41 -20.66 -6.93
CA SER A 182 20.68 -20.77 -8.21
C SER A 182 19.17 -20.50 -8.06
N VAL A 183 18.69 -20.17 -6.86
CA VAL A 183 17.27 -19.86 -6.60
C VAL A 183 17.01 -18.35 -6.55
N MET A 184 15.75 -17.95 -6.73
CA MET A 184 15.29 -16.67 -6.21
C MET A 184 15.19 -16.76 -4.69
N ASP A 185 15.87 -15.84 -4.01
CA ASP A 185 15.81 -15.76 -2.57
C ASP A 185 14.46 -15.20 -2.10
N LEU A 186 13.67 -16.01 -1.38
CA LEU A 186 12.32 -15.60 -1.00
C LEU A 186 12.35 -14.37 -0.08
N GLN A 187 13.26 -14.33 0.91
CA GLN A 187 13.32 -13.22 1.86
C GLN A 187 13.78 -11.93 1.15
N ASN A 188 14.81 -11.99 0.30
CA ASN A 188 15.30 -10.83 -0.45
C ASN A 188 14.18 -10.17 -1.28
N ILE A 189 13.39 -10.96 -2.00
CA ILE A 189 12.29 -10.44 -2.81
C ILE A 189 11.14 -9.98 -1.92
N ALA A 190 10.73 -10.79 -0.94
CA ALA A 190 9.61 -10.45 -0.06
C ALA A 190 9.86 -9.15 0.71
N THR A 191 11.06 -8.92 1.25
CA THR A 191 11.38 -7.67 1.96
C THR A 191 11.22 -6.46 1.03
N HIS A 192 11.63 -6.56 -0.25
CA HIS A 192 11.36 -5.51 -1.24
C HIS A 192 9.86 -5.30 -1.47
N GLU A 193 9.11 -6.37 -1.72
CA GLU A 193 7.67 -6.28 -1.98
C GLU A 193 6.91 -5.67 -0.80
N PHE A 194 7.27 -6.03 0.44
CA PHE A 194 6.68 -5.43 1.63
C PHE A 194 6.95 -3.92 1.73
N GLY A 195 8.08 -3.44 1.23
CA GLY A 195 8.40 -2.01 1.18
C GLY A 195 7.44 -1.18 0.33
N HIS A 196 6.76 -1.80 -0.64
CA HIS A 196 5.71 -1.14 -1.42
C HIS A 196 4.45 -0.77 -0.62
N ASN A 197 4.36 -1.14 0.66
CA ASN A 197 3.35 -0.62 1.60
C ASN A 197 3.60 0.85 2.02
N GLY A 198 4.33 1.62 1.23
CA GLY A 198 4.60 3.04 1.43
C GLY A 198 5.70 3.64 0.54
N LEU A 199 6.62 2.80 0.04
CA LEU A 199 7.77 3.22 -0.75
C LEU A 199 7.70 2.75 -2.21
N ALA A 200 8.21 3.59 -3.11
CA ALA A 200 8.27 3.32 -4.53
C ALA A 200 9.65 2.77 -4.90
N ASP A 201 9.73 2.06 -6.03
CA ASP A 201 11.00 1.62 -6.60
C ASP A 201 12.02 2.74 -6.77
N LEU A 202 13.28 2.37 -6.64
CA LEU A 202 14.46 3.15 -7.00
C LEU A 202 15.11 2.53 -8.23
N THR A 203 15.48 3.37 -9.21
CA THR A 203 16.02 2.91 -10.49
C THR A 203 17.43 3.42 -10.79
N SER A 204 17.98 4.31 -9.96
CA SER A 204 19.32 4.82 -10.18
C SER A 204 20.33 3.73 -9.85
N PRO A 205 21.34 3.48 -10.70
CA PRO A 205 22.34 2.44 -10.43
C PRO A 205 23.04 2.56 -9.07
N LYS A 206 23.19 3.78 -8.53
CA LYS A 206 23.77 4.02 -7.19
C LYS A 206 22.91 3.42 -6.07
N ASP A 207 21.60 3.28 -6.28
CA ASP A 207 20.65 2.77 -5.31
C ASP A 207 20.62 1.24 -5.31
N ALA A 208 21.46 0.57 -6.13
CA ALA A 208 21.43 -0.88 -6.32
C ALA A 208 21.60 -1.69 -5.03
N GLU A 209 22.13 -1.07 -3.97
CA GLU A 209 22.33 -1.68 -2.65
C GLU A 209 21.19 -1.45 -1.66
N LEU A 210 20.20 -0.65 -2.04
CA LEU A 210 18.99 -0.43 -1.25
C LEU A 210 17.96 -1.53 -1.53
N THR A 211 17.14 -1.80 -0.51
CA THR A 211 16.05 -2.76 -0.57
C THR A 211 15.08 -2.39 -1.69
N MET A 212 14.71 -1.11 -1.79
CA MET A 212 13.74 -0.63 -2.80
C MET A 212 14.30 -0.50 -4.22
N TYR A 213 15.50 -1.01 -4.52
CA TYR A 213 15.97 -1.06 -5.90
C TYR A 213 15.12 -2.01 -6.76
N TYR A 214 14.66 -1.54 -7.92
CA TYR A 214 13.62 -2.17 -8.75
C TYR A 214 13.89 -3.58 -9.30
N ALA A 215 15.14 -4.06 -9.22
CA ALA A 215 15.57 -5.29 -9.86
C ALA A 215 16.43 -6.16 -8.96
N SER A 216 16.24 -7.47 -9.05
CA SER A 216 16.99 -8.50 -8.32
C SER A 216 17.50 -9.59 -9.25
N THR A 217 18.42 -10.43 -8.79
CA THR A 217 18.95 -11.56 -9.57
C THR A 217 19.08 -12.84 -8.72
N PHE A 218 19.39 -13.97 -9.35
CA PHE A 218 19.57 -15.25 -8.66
C PHE A 218 20.70 -15.16 -7.63
N GLY A 219 20.49 -15.75 -6.46
CA GLY A 219 21.48 -15.75 -5.39
C GLY A 219 21.64 -14.43 -4.64
N GLU A 220 20.85 -13.40 -4.95
CA GLU A 220 20.91 -12.11 -4.26
C GLU A 220 20.23 -12.18 -2.89
N THR A 221 20.93 -11.75 -1.84
CA THR A 221 20.44 -11.76 -0.44
C THR A 221 20.51 -10.41 0.27
N LYS A 222 21.07 -9.38 -0.38
CA LYS A 222 21.32 -8.07 0.24
C LYS A 222 20.05 -7.31 0.66
N LYS A 223 18.92 -7.53 -0.01
CA LYS A 223 17.64 -6.86 0.29
C LYS A 223 16.89 -7.51 1.44
N ARG A 224 17.44 -8.58 2.05
CA ARG A 224 16.91 -9.12 3.32
C ARG A 224 17.00 -8.10 4.45
N THR A 225 17.88 -7.11 4.33
CA THR A 225 18.05 -5.98 5.26
C THR A 225 17.73 -4.66 4.57
N LEU A 226 17.46 -3.62 5.37
CA LEU A 226 17.21 -2.27 4.88
C LEU A 226 18.49 -1.44 4.75
N GLY A 227 18.62 -0.72 3.65
CA GLY A 227 19.64 0.32 3.47
C GLY A 227 19.23 1.66 4.10
N ALA A 228 20.14 2.64 4.08
CA ALA A 228 19.91 3.92 4.73
C ALA A 228 18.69 4.68 4.18
N GLY A 229 18.53 4.71 2.85
CA GLY A 229 17.39 5.30 2.17
C GLY A 229 16.06 4.64 2.54
N ASP A 230 16.03 3.31 2.62
CA ASP A 230 14.84 2.54 2.98
C ASP A 230 14.36 2.89 4.40
N ILE A 231 15.28 2.94 5.37
CA ILE A 231 15.00 3.33 6.76
C ILE A 231 14.55 4.79 6.84
N LEU A 232 15.23 5.71 6.14
CA LEU A 232 14.84 7.12 6.12
C LEU A 232 13.44 7.31 5.54
N GLY A 233 13.13 6.58 4.46
CA GLY A 233 11.83 6.63 3.81
C GLY A 233 10.71 6.16 4.73
N ILE A 234 10.83 4.97 5.34
CA ILE A 234 9.77 4.42 6.17
C ILE A 234 9.55 5.28 7.43
N LYS A 235 10.62 5.79 8.05
CA LYS A 235 10.52 6.73 9.17
C LYS A 235 9.90 8.05 8.77
N ALA A 236 10.29 8.62 7.62
CA ALA A 236 9.69 9.86 7.14
C ALA A 236 8.18 9.70 6.84
N LEU A 237 7.72 8.50 6.51
CA LEU A 237 6.30 8.24 6.25
C LEU A 237 5.47 8.14 7.55
N TYR A 238 6.02 7.49 8.57
CA TYR A 238 5.28 7.13 9.79
C TYR A 238 5.63 7.96 11.02
N GLU A 239 6.87 8.44 11.15
CA GLU A 239 7.39 9.17 12.32
C GLU A 239 7.47 10.69 12.12
N ALA A 240 7.19 11.18 10.91
CA ALA A 240 7.14 12.62 10.65
C ALA A 240 6.01 13.27 11.46
N LYS A 241 6.38 14.29 12.26
CA LYS A 241 5.48 15.08 13.12
C LYS A 241 4.61 16.05 12.33
#